data_AF-A0A6L7G7Y4-F1
#
_entry.id   AF-A0A6L7G7Y4-F1
#
_cell.length_a   1.000
_cell.length_b   1.000
_cell.length_c   1.000
_cell.angle_alpha   90.00
_cell.angle_beta   90.00
_cell.angle_gamma   90.00
#
_symmetry.space_group_name_H-M   'P 1'
#
loop_
_entity.id
_entity.type
_entity.pdbx_description
1 polymer ?
#
loop_
_entity_poly.entity_id
_entity_poly.type
_entity_poly.pdbx_seq_one_letter_code
_entity_poly.pdbx_strand_id
1 'polypeptide(L)'
;MLLLTAACTTPHNTTQDIPSIDQDRKALAFAEVKDLQTRGQRVWCVPFARNISGIDIYGDARTWWNQAKAALFPQDNKPQIGAVMTFKPTKRMPLGHVAVVSKVVSDREILVDHANWHKNRISMNMRVVDVSKKNDWSAVRLESNPGTLGSVYPVEGFILPQQADS
;
A
#
# COMPACT_ATOMS: atom_id res chain seq x y z
N MET A 1 39.68 31.38 30.17
CA MET A 1 39.24 30.01 29.86
C MET A 1 37.96 30.13 29.05
N LEU A 2 38.10 30.20 27.71
CA LEU A 2 36.98 30.34 26.78
C LEU A 2 36.79 28.96 26.12
N LEU A 3 35.72 28.27 26.46
CA LEU A 3 35.36 26.97 25.88
C LEU A 3 34.62 27.22 24.57
N LEU A 4 35.27 26.99 23.44
CA LEU A 4 34.63 26.91 22.12
C LEU A 4 34.05 25.50 21.97
N THR A 5 32.74 25.36 22.16
CA THR A 5 32.01 24.15 21.76
C THR A 5 31.85 24.17 20.24
N ALA A 6 32.56 23.27 19.55
CA ALA A 6 32.31 23.00 18.14
C ALA A 6 30.96 22.26 18.03
N ALA A 7 29.95 22.93 17.48
CA ALA A 7 28.72 22.29 17.06
C ALA A 7 28.99 21.57 15.73
N CYS A 8 29.19 20.26 15.77
CA CYS A 8 29.18 19.45 14.56
C CYS A 8 27.73 19.34 14.07
N THR A 9 27.34 20.20 13.15
CA THR A 9 26.14 20.00 12.34
C THR A 9 26.41 18.87 11.35
N THR A 10 25.85 17.69 11.60
CA THR A 10 25.83 16.64 10.59
C THR A 10 25.02 17.13 9.39
N PRO A 11 25.55 17.02 8.16
CA PRO A 11 24.81 17.39 6.97
C PRO A 11 23.62 16.43 6.84
N HIS A 12 22.41 16.98 6.82
CA HIS A 12 21.23 16.22 6.43
C HIS A 12 21.39 15.89 4.95
N ASN A 13 21.69 14.63 4.64
CA ASN A 13 21.73 14.17 3.26
C ASN A 13 20.30 14.27 2.70
N THR A 14 20.07 15.26 1.83
CA THR A 14 18.84 15.42 1.04
C THR A 14 18.79 14.33 -0.01
N THR A 15 18.34 13.13 0.38
CA THR A 15 17.90 12.07 -0.53
C THR A 15 16.42 11.75 -0.29
N GLN A 16 15.64 12.74 0.17
CA GLN A 16 14.29 12.58 0.72
C GLN A 16 13.24 13.46 0.01
N ASP A 17 13.39 13.74 -1.29
CA ASP A 17 12.39 14.52 -2.04
C ASP A 17 11.48 13.65 -2.92
N ILE A 18 11.68 12.33 -2.94
CA ILE A 18 10.77 11.39 -3.63
C ILE A 18 9.84 10.80 -2.56
N PRO A 19 8.50 10.97 -2.69
CA PRO A 19 7.55 10.28 -1.83
C PRO A 19 7.86 8.79 -1.81
N SER A 20 8.16 8.24 -0.64
CA SER A 20 8.53 6.83 -0.48
C SER A 20 7.83 6.24 0.74
N ILE A 21 7.63 4.94 0.72
CA ILE A 21 7.13 4.20 1.89
C ILE A 21 8.23 4.21 2.96
N ASP A 22 7.84 4.50 4.20
CA ASP A 22 8.68 4.36 5.39
C ASP A 22 9.36 2.97 5.41
N GLN A 23 10.70 2.97 5.40
CA GLN A 23 11.50 1.75 5.31
C GLN A 23 11.37 0.88 6.57
N ASP A 24 11.19 1.46 7.74
CA ASP A 24 11.06 0.73 9.00
C ASP A 24 9.72 -0.01 9.03
N ARG A 25 8.65 0.65 8.56
CA ARG A 25 7.34 0.02 8.38
C ARG A 25 7.38 -1.12 7.37
N LYS A 26 8.11 -0.92 6.26
CA LYS A 26 8.33 -1.97 5.27
C LYS A 26 9.08 -3.15 5.87
N ALA A 27 10.17 -2.91 6.59
CA ALA A 27 10.94 -3.97 7.26
C ALA A 27 10.08 -4.75 8.26
N LEU A 28 9.30 -4.04 9.10
CA LEU A 28 8.37 -4.64 10.06
C LEU A 28 7.31 -5.52 9.38
N ALA A 29 6.67 -5.01 8.33
CA ALA A 29 5.64 -5.76 7.60
C ALA A 29 6.18 -7.08 7.03
N PHE A 30 7.43 -7.09 6.55
CA PHE A 30 8.08 -8.28 6.01
C PHE A 30 8.50 -9.26 7.10
N ALA A 31 9.06 -8.76 8.20
CA ALA A 31 9.44 -9.59 9.34
C ALA A 31 8.21 -10.33 9.90
N GLU A 32 7.09 -9.63 10.06
CA GLU A 32 5.82 -10.21 10.52
C GLU A 32 5.32 -11.30 9.57
N VAL A 33 5.33 -11.06 8.26
CA VAL A 33 4.91 -12.09 7.31
C VAL A 33 5.84 -13.30 7.34
N LYS A 34 7.15 -13.10 7.45
CA LYS A 34 8.11 -14.20 7.57
C LYS A 34 7.83 -15.04 8.82
N ASP A 35 7.61 -14.39 9.97
CA ASP A 35 7.26 -15.08 11.21
C ASP A 35 5.96 -15.89 11.06
N LEU A 36 4.89 -15.28 10.55
CA LEU A 36 3.62 -15.97 10.26
C LEU A 36 3.82 -17.20 9.36
N GLN A 37 4.61 -17.08 8.30
CA GLN A 37 4.92 -18.18 7.40
C GLN A 37 5.69 -19.31 8.10
N THR A 38 6.69 -18.98 8.94
CA THR A 38 7.46 -19.99 9.70
C THR A 38 6.59 -20.75 10.70
N ARG A 39 5.59 -20.07 11.28
CA ARG A 39 4.60 -20.68 12.18
C ARG A 39 3.45 -21.39 11.44
N GLY A 40 3.49 -21.47 10.11
CA GLY A 40 2.43 -22.07 9.29
C GLY A 40 1.10 -21.31 9.33
N GLN A 41 1.11 -20.06 9.77
CA GLN A 41 -0.08 -19.23 9.90
C GLN A 41 -0.46 -18.56 8.58
N ARG A 42 -1.69 -18.06 8.52
CA ARG A 42 -2.21 -17.36 7.34
C ARG A 42 -1.62 -15.96 7.26
N VAL A 43 -1.26 -15.57 6.05
CA VAL A 43 -0.91 -14.18 5.72
C VAL A 43 -2.11 -13.56 5.01
N TRP A 44 -2.48 -12.35 5.39
CA TRP A 44 -3.64 -11.64 4.84
C TRP A 44 -3.25 -10.24 4.35
N CYS A 45 -3.99 -9.71 3.39
CA CYS A 45 -3.73 -8.39 2.81
C CYS A 45 -3.89 -7.25 3.83
N VAL A 46 -4.90 -7.33 4.69
CA VAL A 46 -5.26 -6.28 5.68
C VAL A 46 -4.14 -6.03 6.70
N PRO A 47 -3.64 -7.04 7.46
CA PRO A 47 -2.52 -6.81 8.38
C PRO A 47 -1.25 -6.33 7.68
N PHE A 48 -0.95 -6.87 6.50
CA PHE A 48 0.20 -6.42 5.71
C PHE A 48 0.07 -4.95 5.31
N ALA A 49 -1.09 -4.56 4.75
CA ALA A 49 -1.36 -3.18 4.32
C ALA A 49 -1.32 -2.21 5.50
N ARG A 50 -1.86 -2.58 6.66
CA ARG A 50 -1.76 -1.77 7.88
C ARG A 50 -0.31 -1.56 8.29
N ASN A 51 0.50 -2.61 8.35
CA ASN A 51 1.89 -2.50 8.81
C ASN A 51 2.73 -1.61 7.89
N ILE A 52 2.53 -1.71 6.57
CA ILE A 52 3.33 -0.95 5.59
C ILE A 52 2.83 0.50 5.39
N SER A 53 1.51 0.75 5.44
CA SER A 53 0.94 2.11 5.26
C SER A 53 0.78 2.89 6.56
N GLY A 54 0.67 2.18 7.70
CA GLY A 54 0.23 2.71 9.00
C GLY A 54 -1.20 3.19 9.07
N ILE A 55 -2.06 2.81 8.12
CA ILE A 55 -3.49 3.00 8.22
C ILE A 55 -4.03 1.96 9.20
N ASP A 56 -4.35 2.39 10.42
CA ASP A 56 -4.75 1.54 11.54
C ASP A 56 -6.22 1.10 11.48
N ILE A 57 -6.59 0.42 10.39
CA ILE A 57 -7.93 -0.12 10.15
C ILE A 57 -7.90 -1.65 10.24
N TYR A 58 -8.98 -2.25 10.74
CA TYR A 58 -9.11 -3.67 11.04
C TYR A 58 -10.39 -4.25 10.41
N GLY A 59 -10.42 -5.58 10.23
CA GLY A 59 -11.55 -6.31 9.68
C GLY A 59 -11.37 -6.66 8.20
N ASP A 60 -12.48 -6.98 7.53
CA ASP A 60 -12.48 -7.36 6.11
C ASP A 60 -12.03 -6.20 5.21
N ALA A 61 -11.30 -6.48 4.13
CA ALA A 61 -10.88 -5.45 3.18
C ALA A 61 -12.05 -4.65 2.58
N ARG A 62 -13.21 -5.27 2.37
CA ARG A 62 -14.43 -4.60 1.84
C ARG A 62 -14.97 -3.49 2.76
N THR A 63 -14.64 -3.48 4.05
CA THR A 63 -15.13 -2.46 4.98
C THR A 63 -14.19 -1.26 5.09
N TRP A 64 -12.94 -1.40 4.62
CA TRP A 64 -11.89 -0.40 4.80
C TRP A 64 -12.25 0.97 4.22
N TRP A 65 -12.90 1.02 3.06
CA TRP A 65 -13.27 2.30 2.46
C TRP A 65 -14.21 3.13 3.35
N ASN A 66 -15.22 2.51 3.94
CA ASN A 66 -16.15 3.21 4.82
C ASN A 66 -15.53 3.48 6.20
N GLN A 67 -14.74 2.55 6.72
CA GLN A 67 -14.02 2.73 7.98
C GLN A 67 -13.00 3.87 7.90
N ALA A 68 -12.29 3.99 6.78
CA ALA A 68 -11.33 5.07 6.55
C ALA A 68 -11.99 6.43 6.65
N LYS A 69 -13.15 6.60 5.99
CA LYS A 69 -13.95 7.81 6.09
C LYS A 69 -14.38 8.10 7.54
N ALA A 70 -14.84 7.08 8.26
CA ALA A 70 -15.27 7.23 9.66
C ALA A 70 -14.10 7.58 10.60
N ALA A 71 -12.91 7.06 10.32
CA ALA A 71 -11.67 7.34 11.04
C ALA A 71 -10.92 8.57 10.50
N LEU A 72 -11.54 9.34 9.60
CA LEU A 72 -11.00 10.59 9.05
C LEU A 72 -9.68 10.43 8.26
N PHE A 73 -9.40 9.24 7.72
CA PHE A 73 -8.33 9.08 6.75
C PHE A 73 -8.75 9.74 5.41
N PRO A 74 -7.89 10.55 4.78
CA PRO A 74 -8.19 11.13 3.48
C PRO A 74 -8.36 10.05 2.41
N GLN A 75 -9.25 10.32 1.45
CA GLN A 75 -9.59 9.41 0.37
C GLN A 75 -9.47 10.14 -0.96
N ASP A 76 -8.90 9.46 -1.96
CA ASP A 76 -8.66 10.01 -3.29
C ASP A 76 -8.98 8.96 -4.38
N ASN A 77 -9.25 9.41 -5.59
CA ASN A 77 -9.37 8.56 -6.77
C ASN A 77 -8.05 8.46 -7.57
N LYS A 78 -7.03 9.25 -7.22
CA LYS A 78 -5.70 9.16 -7.80
C LYS A 78 -4.73 8.42 -6.88
N PRO A 79 -3.85 7.56 -7.44
CA PRO A 79 -2.86 6.87 -6.65
C PRO A 79 -1.78 7.83 -6.16
N GLN A 80 -1.32 7.59 -4.93
CA GLN A 80 -0.16 8.25 -4.34
C GLN A 80 0.70 7.17 -3.67
N ILE A 81 2.02 7.35 -3.63
CA ILE A 81 2.91 6.39 -2.98
C ILE A 81 2.54 6.27 -1.49
N GLY A 82 2.46 5.05 -0.98
CA GLY A 82 2.01 4.74 0.39
C GLY A 82 0.49 4.68 0.57
N ALA A 83 -0.30 5.14 -0.39
CA ALA A 83 -1.75 5.01 -0.33
C ALA A 83 -2.19 3.55 -0.44
N VAL A 84 -3.32 3.21 0.20
CA VAL A 84 -3.93 1.88 0.13
C VAL A 84 -5.04 1.89 -0.91
N MET A 85 -4.81 1.22 -2.04
CA MET A 85 -5.83 0.90 -3.03
C MET A 85 -6.81 -0.12 -2.45
N THR A 86 -8.10 0.17 -2.55
CA THR A 86 -9.19 -0.66 -1.99
C THR A 86 -10.04 -1.26 -3.09
N PHE A 87 -10.12 -2.59 -3.13
CA PHE A 87 -10.89 -3.31 -4.13
C PHE A 87 -12.33 -3.56 -3.65
N LYS A 88 -13.32 -3.33 -4.52
CA LYS A 88 -14.70 -3.70 -4.21
C LYS A 88 -14.84 -5.22 -4.15
N PRO A 89 -15.72 -5.76 -3.30
CA PRO A 89 -15.98 -7.19 -3.27
C PRO A 89 -16.56 -7.68 -4.60
N THR A 90 -16.14 -8.85 -5.04
CA THR A 90 -16.67 -9.53 -6.24
C THR A 90 -17.02 -10.99 -5.91
N LYS A 91 -17.69 -11.70 -6.83
CA LYS A 91 -17.99 -13.13 -6.63
C LYS A 91 -16.75 -13.99 -6.35
N ARG A 92 -15.59 -13.63 -6.92
CA ARG A 92 -14.32 -14.36 -6.73
C ARG A 92 -13.46 -13.79 -5.59
N MET A 93 -13.86 -12.65 -5.02
CA MET A 93 -13.14 -11.93 -3.97
C MET A 93 -14.15 -11.26 -3.01
N PRO A 94 -14.95 -12.06 -2.27
CA PRO A 94 -16.11 -11.56 -1.53
C PRO A 94 -15.75 -10.68 -0.32
N LEU A 95 -14.54 -10.84 0.22
CA LEU A 95 -14.05 -10.04 1.34
C LEU A 95 -13.39 -8.72 0.89
N GLY A 96 -13.38 -8.43 -0.41
CA GLY A 96 -12.57 -7.36 -0.99
C GLY A 96 -11.07 -7.70 -0.95
N HIS A 97 -10.24 -6.70 -1.26
CA HIS A 97 -8.79 -6.77 -1.13
C HIS A 97 -8.22 -5.37 -0.92
N VAL A 98 -6.99 -5.29 -0.41
CA VAL A 98 -6.24 -4.05 -0.28
C VAL A 98 -4.81 -4.23 -0.75
N ALA A 99 -4.24 -3.19 -1.35
CA ALA A 99 -2.86 -3.18 -1.81
C ALA A 99 -2.24 -1.79 -1.63
N VAL A 100 -0.96 -1.72 -1.25
CA VAL A 100 -0.30 -0.44 -0.99
C VAL A 100 0.48 -0.01 -2.22
N VAL A 101 0.31 1.22 -2.67
CA VAL A 101 1.00 1.78 -3.82
C VAL A 101 2.48 1.94 -3.48
N SER A 102 3.36 1.16 -4.11
CA SER A 102 4.80 1.25 -3.93
C SER A 102 5.46 2.24 -4.89
N LYS A 103 4.84 2.46 -6.07
CA LYS A 103 5.31 3.41 -7.07
C LYS A 103 4.17 3.85 -7.99
N VAL A 104 4.16 5.13 -8.37
CA VAL A 104 3.36 5.62 -9.50
C VAL A 104 4.25 5.66 -10.75
N VAL A 105 3.88 4.93 -11.79
CA VAL A 105 4.66 4.79 -13.03
C VAL A 105 4.15 5.76 -14.10
N SER A 106 2.83 5.88 -14.23
CA SER A 106 2.16 6.83 -15.12
C SER A 106 0.73 7.09 -14.64
N ASP A 107 -0.02 7.92 -15.36
CA ASP A 107 -1.44 8.20 -15.09
C ASP A 107 -2.32 6.94 -15.06
N ARG A 108 -1.87 5.84 -15.69
CA ARG A 108 -2.60 4.56 -15.79
C ARG A 108 -1.85 3.36 -15.27
N GLU A 109 -0.68 3.55 -14.65
CA GLU A 109 0.14 2.44 -14.18
C GLU A 109 0.77 2.74 -12.83
N ILE A 110 0.59 1.79 -11.91
CA ILE A 110 1.22 1.80 -10.59
C ILE A 110 1.83 0.43 -10.32
N LEU A 111 2.76 0.40 -9.35
CA LEU A 111 3.23 -0.82 -8.72
C LEU A 111 2.66 -0.89 -7.31
N VAL A 112 2.29 -2.09 -6.87
CA VAL A 112 1.72 -2.29 -5.54
C VAL A 112 2.39 -3.42 -4.78
N ASP A 113 2.44 -3.24 -3.47
CA ASP A 113 2.87 -4.23 -2.50
C ASP A 113 1.62 -4.75 -1.77
N HIS A 114 1.42 -6.06 -1.76
CA HIS A 114 0.29 -6.67 -1.06
C HIS A 114 0.58 -8.12 -0.67
N ALA A 115 -0.23 -8.65 0.24
CA ALA A 115 -0.15 -10.05 0.62
C ALA A 115 -1.42 -10.80 0.24
N ASN A 116 -1.30 -12.12 0.10
CA ASN A 116 -2.40 -13.04 -0.13
C ASN A 116 -3.18 -12.84 -1.43
N TRP A 117 -2.60 -12.15 -2.43
CA TRP A 117 -3.09 -12.28 -3.81
C TRP A 117 -2.86 -13.70 -4.32
N HIS A 118 -1.62 -14.17 -4.15
CA HIS A 118 -1.28 -15.58 -4.12
C HIS A 118 -1.32 -16.04 -2.66
N LYS A 119 -2.03 -17.14 -2.39
CA LYS A 119 -2.30 -17.63 -1.03
C LYS A 119 -1.04 -17.67 -0.17
N ASN A 120 -1.06 -17.02 0.99
CA ASN A 120 0.06 -16.93 1.94
C ASN A 120 1.38 -16.34 1.39
N ARG A 121 1.37 -15.55 0.30
CA ARG A 121 2.55 -14.92 -0.29
C ARG A 121 2.46 -13.39 -0.24
N ILE A 122 3.60 -12.72 -0.12
CA ILE A 122 3.74 -11.30 -0.49
C ILE A 122 4.02 -11.23 -1.98
N SER A 123 3.40 -10.27 -2.66
CA SER A 123 3.81 -9.86 -4.00
C SER A 123 4.28 -8.41 -3.93
N MET A 124 5.47 -8.17 -4.44
CA MET A 124 6.15 -6.89 -4.41
C MET A 124 6.17 -6.28 -5.78
N ASN A 125 5.92 -4.97 -5.85
CA ASN A 125 5.91 -4.22 -7.10
C ASN A 125 5.04 -4.88 -8.18
N MET A 126 3.91 -5.48 -7.78
CA MET A 126 3.00 -6.08 -8.75
C MET A 126 2.42 -4.96 -9.61
N ARG A 127 2.55 -5.10 -10.92
CA ARG A 127 2.06 -4.10 -11.87
C ARG A 127 0.53 -4.08 -11.87
N VAL A 128 -0.03 -2.89 -11.79
CA VAL A 128 -1.46 -2.61 -11.86
C VAL A 128 -1.71 -1.54 -12.90
N VAL A 129 -2.67 -1.81 -13.79
CA VAL A 129 -3.04 -0.92 -14.89
C VAL A 129 -4.48 -0.48 -14.74
N ASP A 130 -4.73 0.82 -14.81
CA ASP A 130 -6.07 1.37 -14.94
C ASP A 130 -6.65 1.09 -16.33
N VAL A 131 -7.74 0.33 -16.37
CA VAL A 131 -8.50 0.00 -17.57
C VAL A 131 -9.88 0.66 -17.58
N SER A 132 -10.14 1.60 -16.67
CA SER A 132 -11.39 2.35 -16.63
C SER A 132 -11.51 3.28 -17.84
N LYS A 133 -12.74 3.37 -18.36
CA LYS A 133 -13.05 4.23 -19.52
C LYS A 133 -12.78 5.71 -19.24
N LYS A 134 -12.84 6.12 -17.96
CA LYS A 134 -12.76 7.52 -17.53
C LYS A 134 -11.39 7.96 -17.03
N ASN A 135 -10.41 7.05 -16.96
CA ASN A 135 -9.10 7.33 -16.35
C ASN A 135 -9.21 7.72 -14.87
N ASP A 136 -10.11 7.04 -14.15
CA ASP A 136 -10.49 7.35 -12.77
C ASP A 136 -10.18 6.20 -11.81
N TRP A 137 -9.35 5.23 -12.25
CA TRP A 137 -8.93 4.07 -11.45
C TRP A 137 -10.06 3.15 -10.96
N SER A 138 -11.31 3.37 -11.39
CA SER A 138 -12.47 2.59 -10.94
C SER A 138 -12.45 1.12 -11.39
N ALA A 139 -11.58 0.77 -12.35
CA ALA A 139 -11.42 -0.59 -12.86
C ALA A 139 -9.96 -0.87 -13.23
N VAL A 140 -9.34 -1.86 -12.60
CA VAL A 140 -7.92 -2.18 -12.80
C VAL A 140 -7.69 -3.63 -13.23
N ARG A 141 -6.54 -3.91 -13.85
CA ARG A 141 -6.00 -5.26 -14.01
C ARG A 141 -4.64 -5.36 -13.33
N LEU A 142 -4.35 -6.53 -12.77
CA LEU A 142 -3.06 -6.83 -12.15
C LEU A 142 -2.30 -7.84 -12.99
N GLU A 143 -0.98 -7.68 -13.07
CA GLU A 143 -0.06 -8.65 -13.66
C GLU A 143 0.32 -9.71 -12.61
N SER A 144 -0.66 -10.51 -12.19
CA SER A 144 -0.41 -11.54 -11.17
C SER A 144 0.37 -12.75 -11.68
N ASN A 145 0.49 -12.87 -13.00
CA ASN A 145 1.33 -13.83 -13.71
C ASN A 145 2.26 -13.05 -14.65
N PRO A 146 3.55 -13.44 -14.78
CA PRO A 146 4.50 -12.72 -15.62
C PRO A 146 3.99 -12.50 -17.06
N GLY A 147 4.05 -11.27 -17.53
CA GLY A 147 3.66 -10.84 -18.87
C GLY A 147 2.15 -10.79 -19.13
N THR A 148 1.29 -11.11 -18.15
CA THR A 148 -0.15 -11.27 -18.39
C THR A 148 -1.00 -10.50 -17.39
N LEU A 149 -1.79 -9.55 -17.90
CA LEU A 149 -2.84 -8.88 -17.12
C LEU A 149 -4.04 -9.81 -16.90
N GLY A 150 -4.45 -9.95 -15.64
CA GLY A 150 -5.56 -10.81 -15.23
C GLY A 150 -6.95 -10.20 -15.47
N SER A 151 -7.91 -10.64 -14.64
CA SER A 151 -9.29 -10.13 -14.66
C SER A 151 -9.36 -8.63 -14.35
N VAL A 152 -10.47 -8.00 -14.75
CA VAL A 152 -10.80 -6.64 -14.33
C VAL A 152 -11.35 -6.67 -12.92
N TYR A 153 -10.81 -5.85 -12.03
CA TYR A 153 -11.27 -5.69 -10.66
C TYR A 153 -11.77 -4.26 -10.43
N PRO A 154 -12.96 -4.10 -9.83
CA PRO A 154 -13.45 -2.79 -9.42
C PRO A 154 -12.71 -2.28 -8.19
N VAL A 155 -12.46 -0.98 -8.14
CA VAL A 155 -11.75 -0.28 -7.06
C VAL A 155 -12.66 0.83 -6.51
N GLU A 156 -12.66 1.05 -5.18
CA GLU A 156 -13.33 2.20 -4.56
C GLU A 156 -12.48 3.47 -4.70
N GLY A 157 -11.18 3.34 -4.45
CA GLY A 157 -10.20 4.42 -4.54
C GLY A 157 -8.96 4.10 -3.69
N PHE A 158 -8.29 5.17 -3.27
CA PHE A 158 -7.05 5.14 -2.50
C PHE A 158 -7.26 5.82 -1.14
N ILE A 159 -6.97 5.11 -0.06
CA ILE A 159 -6.93 5.69 1.29
C ILE A 159 -5.51 6.20 1.51
N LEU A 160 -5.35 7.47 1.88
CA LEU A 160 -4.05 8.06 2.14
C LEU A 160 -3.65 7.83 3.61
N PRO A 161 -2.37 7.54 3.89
CA PRO A 161 -1.88 7.59 5.25
C PRO A 161 -2.02 9.01 5.79
N GLN A 162 -2.24 9.14 7.10
CA GLN A 162 -2.18 10.45 7.75
C GLN A 162 -0.76 11.01 7.55
N GLN A 163 -0.66 12.26 7.10
CA GLN A 163 0.66 12.89 6.95
C GLN A 163 1.35 12.84 8.31
N ALA A 164 2.58 12.34 8.34
CA ALA A 164 3.42 12.53 9.50
C ALA A 164 3.72 14.03 9.56
N ASP A 165 3.27 14.71 10.62
CA ASP A 165 3.67 16.08 10.90
C ASP A 165 5.21 16.12 10.85
N SER A 166 5.75 16.85 9.86
CA SER A 166 7.19 17.04 9.66
C SER A 166 7.74 18.09 10.62
#